data_AF-A0AAD6XL60-F1
#
_entry.id   AF-A0AAD6XL60-F1
#
_cell.length_a   1.000
_cell.length_b   1.000
_cell.length_c   1.000
_cell.angle_alpha   90.00
_cell.angle_beta   90.00
_cell.angle_gamma   90.00
#
_symmetry.space_group_name_H-M   'P 1'
#
loop_
_entity.id
_entity.type
_entity.pdbx_description
1 polymer ?
#
loop_
_entity_poly.entity_id
_entity_poly.type
_entity_poly.pdbx_seq_one_letter_code
_entity_poly.pdbx_strand_id
1 'polypeptide(L)'
;MSATDETPALEQEIQPPRVPTEPAAMASESKKRPRLDLSEAQKRKRGGMFGLLLGTLNKAKIEDKERNASEAVRYSVPQKKRQLIDQRLQNKLKKETDSVRRAEEARKDKLTSNRKEEDLQLKDSIYKLRRTRLPLLANFLLTSDIIPPSSSDEDPAPLPLALSTVPRGHPPPLYYLPALLTPAQESYIKRRKAQVLEAVDKEYTTFLEERSVGITEILDLRKAVAEQEARKKTEQMEVEKASEEEDKEKHNDGETKQSKSADVEMDVDDQDSATLGTAESKEAEEELEKKEEPTPIPADGDDAVEY
;
A
#
# COMPACT_ATOMS: atom_id res chain seq x y z
N MET A 1 17.28 39.54 -37.39
CA MET A 1 16.66 38.39 -38.07
C MET A 1 15.98 37.56 -37.02
N SER A 2 14.65 37.63 -37.02
CA SER A 2 13.74 37.11 -36.01
C SER A 2 13.51 35.62 -36.20
N ALA A 3 13.46 34.86 -35.11
CA ALA A 3 12.84 33.55 -35.05
C ALA A 3 12.06 33.47 -33.73
N THR A 4 10.76 33.73 -33.83
CA THR A 4 9.75 33.49 -32.79
C THR A 4 9.28 32.04 -32.94
N ASP A 5 9.50 31.23 -31.90
CA ASP A 5 9.01 29.86 -31.83
C ASP A 5 7.66 29.87 -31.10
N GLU A 6 6.59 29.56 -31.84
CA GLU A 6 5.22 29.46 -31.36
C GLU A 6 4.96 28.03 -30.86
N THR A 7 4.77 27.86 -29.56
CA THR A 7 4.23 26.62 -28.96
C THR A 7 2.71 26.69 -28.84
N PRO A 8 1.94 25.70 -29.35
CA PRO A 8 0.49 25.67 -29.19
C PRO A 8 0.07 25.14 -27.82
N ALA A 9 -0.77 25.90 -27.12
CA ALA A 9 -1.47 25.48 -25.92
C ALA A 9 -2.63 24.53 -26.29
N LEU A 10 -2.58 23.29 -25.79
CA LEU A 10 -3.68 22.35 -25.80
C LEU A 10 -4.61 22.66 -24.62
N GLU A 11 -5.64 23.45 -24.89
CA GLU A 11 -6.79 23.64 -23.99
C GLU A 11 -7.68 22.40 -24.06
N GLN A 12 -7.59 21.52 -23.05
CA GLN A 12 -8.53 20.43 -22.86
C GLN A 12 -9.71 20.87 -21.97
N GLU A 13 -10.85 20.87 -22.64
CA GLU A 13 -12.23 20.98 -22.20
C GLU A 13 -12.55 20.14 -20.94
N ILE A 14 -12.88 20.81 -19.82
CA ILE A 14 -13.47 20.17 -18.64
C ILE A 14 -14.98 20.44 -18.67
N GLN A 15 -15.75 19.46 -19.12
CA GLN A 15 -17.20 19.42 -18.98
C GLN A 15 -17.60 19.10 -17.53
N PRO A 16 -18.59 19.78 -16.94
CA PRO A 16 -19.17 19.37 -15.66
C PRO A 16 -20.16 18.20 -15.84
N PRO A 17 -20.23 17.25 -14.89
CA PRO A 17 -21.13 16.10 -14.96
C PRO A 17 -22.60 16.50 -14.78
N ARG A 18 -23.42 15.98 -15.69
CA ARG A 18 -24.89 16.06 -15.68
C ARG A 18 -25.45 15.25 -14.51
N VAL A 19 -26.32 15.88 -13.72
CA VAL A 19 -27.16 15.22 -12.71
C VAL A 19 -28.33 14.48 -13.39
N PRO A 20 -28.58 13.19 -13.08
CA PRO A 20 -29.71 12.46 -13.63
C PRO A 20 -31.01 12.75 -12.86
N THR A 21 -31.94 13.35 -13.60
CA THR A 21 -33.40 13.17 -13.61
C THR A 21 -33.98 12.16 -12.62
N GLU A 22 -34.65 12.67 -11.58
CA GLU A 22 -35.61 11.90 -10.80
C GLU A 22 -36.98 11.90 -11.50
N PRO A 23 -37.64 10.74 -11.68
CA PRO A 23 -38.98 10.67 -12.24
C PRO A 23 -40.06 10.97 -11.19
N ALA A 24 -41.07 11.67 -11.67
CA ALA A 24 -42.34 11.94 -11.02
C ALA A 24 -42.97 10.71 -10.33
N ALA A 25 -43.40 10.89 -9.08
CA ALA A 25 -44.40 10.06 -8.44
C ALA A 25 -45.60 10.92 -8.05
N MET A 26 -46.53 11.06 -8.99
CA MET A 26 -47.94 11.32 -8.71
C MET A 26 -48.55 10.03 -8.16
N ALA A 27 -49.05 10.03 -6.92
CA ALA A 27 -50.07 9.07 -6.50
C ALA A 27 -50.80 9.55 -5.25
N SER A 28 -52.00 10.07 -5.49
CA SER A 28 -53.08 10.25 -4.54
C SER A 28 -53.43 8.97 -3.79
N GLU A 29 -53.45 8.98 -2.46
CA GLU A 29 -54.28 8.02 -1.68
C GLU A 29 -54.95 8.70 -0.47
N SER A 30 -56.12 9.25 -0.74
CA SER A 30 -57.17 9.53 0.23
C SER A 30 -58.02 8.27 0.45
N LYS A 31 -57.72 7.46 1.48
CA LYS A 31 -58.65 6.41 1.96
C LYS A 31 -58.74 6.40 3.48
N LYS A 32 -59.61 7.26 4.01
CA LYS A 32 -60.17 7.10 5.35
C LYS A 32 -61.34 6.12 5.31
N ARG A 33 -61.38 5.25 6.34
CA ARG A 33 -62.51 4.61 7.06
C ARG A 33 -62.47 3.07 7.01
N PRO A 34 -62.58 2.43 8.20
CA PRO A 34 -63.90 1.89 8.54
C PRO A 34 -64.28 2.28 9.97
N ARG A 35 -65.34 3.07 10.12
CA ARG A 35 -66.11 3.11 11.37
C ARG A 35 -67.33 2.22 11.16
N LEU A 36 -67.37 1.14 11.93
CA LEU A 36 -68.47 0.18 11.99
C LEU A 36 -69.54 0.78 12.92
N ASP A 37 -70.55 1.44 12.35
CA ASP A 37 -71.72 1.89 13.11
C ASP A 37 -72.68 0.71 13.34
N LEU A 38 -72.71 0.23 14.58
CA LEU A 38 -73.53 -0.88 15.09
C LEU A 38 -74.91 -0.39 15.57
N SER A 39 -75.70 0.29 14.73
CA SER A 39 -77.00 0.84 15.17
C SER A 39 -78.22 0.56 14.31
N GLU A 40 -78.17 -0.39 13.36
CA GLU A 40 -79.40 -0.86 12.71
C GLU A 40 -79.53 -2.39 12.70
N ALA A 41 -80.10 -2.89 13.78
CA ALA A 41 -80.85 -4.12 13.80
C ALA A 41 -82.14 -3.95 12.97
N GLN A 42 -82.08 -4.13 11.64
CA GLN A 42 -83.31 -4.37 10.86
C GLN A 42 -83.11 -5.40 9.75
N LYS A 43 -83.61 -6.60 10.04
CA LYS A 43 -84.45 -7.44 9.16
C LYS A 43 -84.32 -7.16 7.66
N ARG A 44 -83.50 -7.94 6.94
CA ARG A 44 -83.79 -8.33 5.55
C ARG A 44 -83.46 -9.81 5.32
N LYS A 45 -84.34 -10.69 5.80
CA LYS A 45 -84.57 -11.99 5.18
C LYS A 45 -85.23 -11.74 3.82
N ARG A 46 -84.46 -11.49 2.76
CA ARG A 46 -84.81 -11.71 1.33
C ARG A 46 -83.69 -11.15 0.45
N GLY A 47 -83.04 -12.05 -0.26
CA GLY A 47 -81.84 -11.83 -1.08
C GLY A 47 -81.11 -13.17 -1.08
N GLY A 48 -81.73 -14.22 -1.64
CA GLY A 48 -81.72 -14.41 -3.08
C GLY A 48 -80.42 -15.14 -3.39
N MET A 49 -80.47 -16.32 -4.00
CA MET A 49 -79.31 -17.18 -4.26
C MET A 49 -78.10 -16.41 -4.84
N PHE A 50 -78.34 -15.27 -5.48
CA PHE A 50 -77.34 -14.29 -5.91
C PHE A 50 -76.35 -13.80 -4.84
N GLY A 51 -76.75 -13.63 -3.57
CA GLY A 51 -75.84 -13.20 -2.49
C GLY A 51 -74.89 -14.32 -2.04
N LEU A 52 -75.37 -15.57 -2.08
CA LEU A 52 -74.50 -16.74 -1.98
C LEU A 52 -73.56 -16.82 -3.18
N LEU A 53 -74.05 -16.61 -4.41
CA LEU A 53 -73.20 -16.58 -5.60
C LEU A 53 -72.13 -15.48 -5.55
N LEU A 54 -72.46 -14.26 -5.10
CA LEU A 54 -71.50 -13.16 -4.99
C LEU A 54 -70.51 -13.37 -3.84
N GLY A 55 -70.97 -13.96 -2.73
CA GLY A 55 -70.13 -14.40 -1.61
C GLY A 55 -69.18 -15.51 -2.03
N THR A 56 -69.64 -16.51 -2.79
CA THR A 56 -68.80 -17.58 -3.34
C THR A 56 -67.89 -17.08 -4.45
N LEU A 57 -68.28 -16.07 -5.24
CA LEU A 57 -67.44 -15.45 -6.26
C LEU A 57 -66.30 -14.66 -5.62
N ASN A 58 -66.58 -13.90 -4.57
CA ASN A 58 -65.54 -13.20 -3.80
C ASN A 58 -64.65 -14.19 -3.04
N LYS A 59 -65.23 -15.27 -2.48
CA LYS A 59 -64.46 -16.33 -1.82
C LYS A 59 -63.56 -17.08 -2.81
N ALA A 60 -64.06 -17.40 -4.00
CA ALA A 60 -63.26 -17.97 -5.08
C ALA A 60 -62.16 -16.99 -5.54
N LYS A 61 -62.45 -15.68 -5.64
CA LYS A 61 -61.47 -14.66 -6.02
C LYS A 61 -60.40 -14.44 -4.96
N ILE A 62 -60.73 -14.60 -3.68
CA ILE A 62 -59.79 -14.56 -2.56
C ILE A 62 -58.95 -15.83 -2.55
N GLU A 63 -59.57 -17.01 -2.70
CA GLU A 63 -58.85 -18.29 -2.75
C GLU A 63 -57.92 -18.38 -3.96
N ASP A 64 -58.30 -17.79 -5.10
CA ASP A 64 -57.46 -17.74 -6.30
C ASP A 64 -56.29 -16.74 -6.14
N LYS A 65 -56.49 -15.65 -5.40
CA LYS A 65 -55.39 -14.77 -4.97
C LYS A 65 -54.49 -15.45 -3.95
N GLU A 66 -55.03 -16.21 -3.00
CA GLU A 66 -54.26 -16.96 -2.02
C GLU A 66 -53.49 -18.11 -2.67
N ARG A 67 -54.04 -18.80 -3.66
CA ARG A 67 -53.33 -19.82 -4.43
C ARG A 67 -52.20 -19.21 -5.28
N ASN A 68 -52.46 -18.12 -5.99
CA ASN A 68 -51.42 -17.42 -6.74
C ASN A 68 -50.33 -16.84 -5.81
N ALA A 69 -50.71 -16.30 -4.65
CA ALA A 69 -49.76 -15.84 -3.64
C ALA A 69 -48.97 -17.01 -3.03
N SER A 70 -49.62 -18.15 -2.76
CA SER A 70 -48.98 -19.33 -2.18
C SER A 70 -48.06 -20.02 -3.15
N GLU A 71 -48.40 -20.13 -4.44
CA GLU A 71 -47.49 -20.65 -5.47
C GLU A 71 -46.33 -19.69 -5.72
N ALA A 72 -46.57 -18.38 -5.84
CA ALA A 72 -45.50 -17.39 -5.94
C ALA A 72 -44.57 -17.41 -4.71
N VAL A 73 -45.10 -17.62 -3.50
CA VAL A 73 -44.30 -17.82 -2.29
C VAL A 73 -43.54 -19.15 -2.36
N ARG A 74 -44.19 -20.25 -2.77
CA ARG A 74 -43.58 -21.58 -2.82
C ARG A 74 -42.45 -21.70 -3.85
N TYR A 75 -42.55 -21.02 -4.99
CA TYR A 75 -41.47 -20.92 -5.97
C TYR A 75 -40.44 -19.82 -5.65
N SER A 76 -40.85 -18.73 -4.97
CA SER A 76 -39.90 -17.67 -4.58
C SER A 76 -39.03 -18.06 -3.40
N VAL A 77 -39.46 -18.94 -2.49
CA VAL A 77 -38.63 -19.41 -1.36
C VAL A 77 -37.34 -20.10 -1.83
N PRO A 78 -37.35 -21.11 -2.72
CA PRO A 78 -36.11 -21.72 -3.23
C PRO A 78 -35.28 -20.74 -4.07
N GLN A 79 -35.90 -19.85 -4.85
CA GLN A 79 -35.18 -18.81 -5.59
C GLN A 79 -34.47 -17.81 -4.66
N LYS A 80 -35.13 -17.36 -3.59
CA LYS A 80 -34.55 -16.47 -2.57
C LYS A 80 -33.40 -17.18 -1.84
N LYS A 81 -33.55 -18.46 -1.50
CA LYS A 81 -32.46 -19.26 -0.91
C LYS A 81 -31.25 -19.33 -1.85
N ARG A 82 -31.48 -19.60 -3.15
CA ARG A 82 -30.41 -19.59 -4.15
C ARG A 82 -29.75 -18.22 -4.29
N GLN A 83 -30.54 -17.15 -4.36
CA GLN A 83 -30.03 -15.78 -4.40
C GLN A 83 -29.17 -15.44 -3.18
N LEU A 84 -29.58 -15.87 -1.97
CA LEU A 84 -28.78 -15.65 -0.75
C LEU A 84 -27.46 -16.44 -0.78
N ILE A 85 -27.46 -17.66 -1.31
CA ILE A 85 -26.23 -18.45 -1.48
C ILE A 85 -25.31 -17.79 -2.50
N ASP A 86 -25.83 -17.40 -3.67
CA ASP A 86 -25.07 -16.72 -4.71
C ASP A 86 -24.51 -15.38 -4.20
N GLN A 87 -25.30 -14.63 -3.42
CA GLN A 87 -24.86 -13.38 -2.80
C GLN A 87 -23.74 -13.62 -1.76
N ARG A 88 -23.87 -14.65 -0.91
CA ARG A 88 -22.81 -15.03 0.03
C ARG A 88 -21.53 -15.42 -0.69
N LEU A 89 -21.63 -16.19 -1.76
CA LEU A 89 -20.50 -16.63 -2.56
C LEU A 89 -19.81 -15.44 -3.25
N GLN A 90 -20.57 -14.54 -3.87
CA GLN A 90 -20.04 -13.31 -4.45
C GLN A 90 -19.35 -12.42 -3.40
N ASN A 91 -19.93 -12.31 -2.20
CA ASN A 91 -19.32 -11.53 -1.12
C ASN A 91 -18.02 -12.17 -0.62
N LYS A 92 -17.93 -13.51 -0.54
CA LYS A 92 -16.69 -14.22 -0.21
C LYS A 92 -15.62 -13.97 -1.28
N LEU A 93 -15.96 -14.14 -2.55
CA LEU A 93 -15.03 -13.88 -3.66
C LEU A 93 -14.51 -12.43 -3.67
N LYS A 94 -15.38 -11.44 -3.43
CA LYS A 94 -14.98 -10.04 -3.31
C LYS A 94 -14.01 -9.83 -2.14
N LYS A 95 -14.35 -10.35 -0.96
CA LYS A 95 -13.49 -10.24 0.23
C LYS A 95 -12.12 -10.90 0.02
N GLU A 96 -12.08 -12.09 -0.56
CA GLU A 96 -10.83 -12.80 -0.88
C GLU A 96 -9.99 -12.02 -1.90
N THR A 97 -10.61 -11.52 -2.98
CA THR A 97 -9.94 -10.73 -4.01
C THR A 97 -9.36 -9.43 -3.41
N ASP A 98 -10.15 -8.71 -2.61
CA ASP A 98 -9.72 -7.48 -1.94
C ASP A 98 -8.63 -7.75 -0.89
N SER A 99 -8.69 -8.88 -0.19
CA SER A 99 -7.68 -9.31 0.78
C SER A 99 -6.33 -9.63 0.09
N VAL A 100 -6.37 -10.36 -1.03
CA VAL A 100 -5.18 -10.64 -1.84
C VAL A 100 -4.58 -9.34 -2.36
N ARG A 101 -5.40 -8.44 -2.92
CA ARG A 101 -4.94 -7.15 -3.42
C ARG A 101 -4.28 -6.30 -2.33
N ARG A 102 -4.90 -6.20 -1.15
CA ARG A 102 -4.33 -5.48 0.00
C ARG A 102 -3.01 -6.11 0.47
N ALA A 103 -2.91 -7.43 0.47
CA ALA A 103 -1.67 -8.12 0.85
C ALA A 103 -0.54 -7.88 -0.17
N GLU A 104 -0.85 -7.80 -1.46
CA GLU A 104 0.12 -7.43 -2.50
C GLU A 104 0.57 -5.97 -2.39
N GLU A 105 -0.35 -5.05 -2.14
CA GLU A 105 -0.05 -3.63 -1.88
C GLU A 105 0.86 -3.48 -0.64
N ALA A 106 0.56 -4.17 0.47
CA ALA A 106 1.41 -4.18 1.67
C ALA A 106 2.84 -4.68 1.39
N ARG A 107 2.98 -5.76 0.60
CA ARG A 107 4.29 -6.29 0.21
C ARG A 107 5.06 -5.31 -0.67
N LYS A 108 4.38 -4.64 -1.59
CA LYS A 108 4.97 -3.60 -2.43
C LYS A 108 5.45 -2.41 -1.60
N ASP A 109 4.64 -1.95 -0.67
CA ASP A 109 5.00 -0.85 0.24
C ASP A 109 6.20 -1.21 1.11
N LYS A 110 6.27 -2.46 1.61
CA LYS A 110 7.45 -2.96 2.33
C LYS A 110 8.71 -2.95 1.47
N LEU A 111 8.63 -3.47 0.24
CA LEU A 111 9.78 -3.49 -0.68
C LEU A 111 10.23 -2.07 -1.06
N THR A 112 9.29 -1.17 -1.31
CA THR A 112 9.61 0.22 -1.65
C THR A 112 10.23 0.97 -0.47
N SER A 113 9.78 0.72 0.75
CA SER A 113 10.39 1.24 1.97
C SER A 113 11.85 0.80 2.11
N ASN A 114 12.13 -0.50 1.94
CA ASN A 114 13.49 -1.05 2.00
C ASN A 114 14.39 -0.46 0.91
N ARG A 115 13.91 -0.39 -0.34
CA ARG A 115 14.67 0.18 -1.45
C ARG A 115 15.02 1.65 -1.21
N LYS A 116 14.07 2.44 -0.71
CA LYS A 116 14.31 3.86 -0.37
C LYS A 116 15.35 4.01 0.74
N GLU A 117 15.35 3.12 1.73
CA GLU A 117 16.33 3.12 2.81
C GLU A 117 17.74 2.79 2.30
N GLU A 118 17.89 1.76 1.48
CA GLU A 118 19.15 1.40 0.83
C GLU A 118 19.69 2.55 -0.03
N ASP A 119 18.84 3.14 -0.87
CA ASP A 119 19.20 4.30 -1.71
C ASP A 119 19.66 5.49 -0.85
N LEU A 120 18.99 5.76 0.28
CA LEU A 120 19.34 6.82 1.20
C LEU A 120 20.69 6.55 1.88
N GLN A 121 20.97 5.30 2.28
CA GLN A 121 22.27 4.89 2.83
C GLN A 121 23.39 5.03 1.80
N LEU A 122 23.16 4.61 0.55
CA LEU A 122 24.11 4.77 -0.54
C LEU A 122 24.42 6.25 -0.77
N LYS A 123 23.39 7.11 -0.85
CA LYS A 123 23.58 8.56 -0.94
C LYS A 123 24.42 9.09 0.22
N ASP A 124 24.10 8.74 1.47
CA ASP A 124 24.87 9.18 2.65
C ASP A 124 26.36 8.83 2.54
N SER A 125 26.67 7.60 2.10
CA SER A 125 28.05 7.17 1.89
C SER A 125 28.78 8.01 0.82
N ILE A 126 28.09 8.35 -0.28
CA ILE A 126 28.64 9.18 -1.37
C ILE A 126 28.90 10.60 -0.88
N TYR A 127 27.95 11.22 -0.18
CA TYR A 127 28.11 12.58 0.35
C TYR A 127 29.22 12.66 1.39
N LYS A 128 29.34 11.67 2.29
CA LYS A 128 30.47 11.55 3.24
C LYS A 128 31.81 11.44 2.51
N LEU A 129 31.89 10.62 1.46
CA LEU A 129 33.10 10.49 0.66
C LEU A 129 33.45 11.80 -0.06
N ARG A 130 32.47 12.49 -0.65
CA ARG A 130 32.69 13.79 -1.31
C ARG A 130 33.18 14.85 -0.33
N ARG A 131 32.56 14.92 0.85
CA ARG A 131 32.89 15.88 1.89
C ARG A 131 34.32 15.75 2.40
N THR A 132 34.83 14.53 2.48
CA THR A 132 36.22 14.28 2.89
C THR A 132 37.19 14.42 1.72
N ARG A 133 36.85 13.93 0.53
CA ARG A 133 37.78 13.81 -0.60
C ARG A 133 37.92 15.07 -1.44
N LEU A 134 36.83 15.79 -1.73
CA LEU A 134 36.88 16.95 -2.63
C LEU A 134 37.74 18.10 -2.07
N PRO A 135 37.64 18.47 -0.78
CA PRO A 135 38.52 19.50 -0.21
C PRO A 135 40.01 19.12 -0.27
N LEU A 136 40.34 17.82 -0.20
CA LEU A 136 41.72 17.33 -0.35
C LEU A 136 42.21 17.49 -1.79
N LEU A 137 41.37 17.15 -2.78
CA LEU A 137 41.70 17.28 -4.20
C LEU A 137 41.78 18.74 -4.67
N ALA A 138 41.05 19.65 -4.01
CA ALA A 138 41.10 21.08 -4.30
C ALA A 138 42.47 21.72 -4.03
N ASN A 139 43.39 21.01 -3.34
CA ASN A 139 44.77 21.43 -3.15
C ASN A 139 45.65 21.27 -4.40
N PHE A 140 45.20 20.52 -5.40
CA PHE A 140 45.97 20.19 -6.60
C PHE A 140 45.48 20.96 -7.82
N LEU A 141 46.39 21.19 -8.77
CA LEU A 141 46.07 21.68 -10.10
C LEU A 141 45.71 20.49 -11.01
N LEU A 142 44.86 20.76 -11.99
CA LEU A 142 44.48 19.82 -13.04
C LEU A 142 45.09 20.24 -14.37
N THR A 143 45.34 19.25 -15.24
CA THR A 143 45.78 19.50 -16.62
C THR A 143 44.74 20.23 -17.47
N SER A 144 43.47 20.19 -17.06
CA SER A 144 42.36 20.91 -17.70
C SER A 144 42.15 22.34 -17.18
N ASP A 145 42.93 22.78 -16.19
CA ASP A 145 42.73 24.09 -15.58
C ASP A 145 43.22 25.23 -16.47
N ILE A 146 42.35 26.22 -16.68
CA ILE A 146 42.68 27.46 -17.35
C ILE A 146 42.94 28.51 -16.27
N ILE A 147 44.21 28.85 -16.06
CA ILE A 147 44.64 29.84 -15.07
C ILE A 147 44.91 31.16 -15.82
N PRO A 148 44.05 32.18 -15.67
CA PRO A 148 44.29 33.47 -16.29
C PRO A 148 45.56 34.12 -15.71
N PRO A 149 46.34 34.84 -16.52
CA PRO A 149 47.47 35.62 -16.02
C PRO A 149 46.97 36.69 -15.04
N SER A 150 47.76 36.94 -13.99
CA SER A 150 47.39 37.72 -12.79
C SER A 150 47.09 39.21 -12.99
N SER A 151 46.89 39.69 -14.22
CA SER A 151 46.68 41.11 -14.54
C SER A 151 45.22 41.49 -14.82
N SER A 152 44.29 40.53 -14.80
CA SER A 152 42.87 40.80 -15.03
C SER A 152 42.13 40.72 -13.70
N ASP A 153 41.89 41.88 -13.07
CA ASP A 153 41.02 42.07 -11.90
C ASP A 153 39.53 41.84 -12.21
N GLU A 154 39.20 41.22 -13.35
CA GLU A 154 37.82 40.84 -13.66
C GLU A 154 37.43 39.64 -12.80
N ASP A 155 36.30 39.77 -12.09
CA ASP A 155 35.67 38.72 -11.31
C ASP A 155 35.62 37.42 -12.14
N PRO A 156 36.48 36.43 -11.85
CA PRO A 156 36.60 35.33 -12.78
C PRO A 156 35.32 34.50 -12.66
N ALA A 157 34.75 34.12 -13.80
CA ALA A 157 33.53 33.30 -13.86
C ALA A 157 33.56 32.14 -12.84
N PRO A 158 32.38 31.74 -12.29
CA PRO A 158 32.31 30.62 -11.36
C PRO A 158 33.03 29.42 -11.96
N LEU A 159 33.99 28.85 -11.21
CA LEU A 159 34.83 27.78 -11.73
C LEU A 159 33.90 26.63 -12.13
N PRO A 160 34.01 26.10 -13.37
CA PRO A 160 33.10 25.08 -13.89
C PRO A 160 33.13 23.75 -13.10
N LEU A 161 33.97 23.66 -12.07
CA LEU A 161 34.39 22.44 -11.41
C LEU A 161 33.90 22.28 -9.96
N ALA A 162 33.10 23.19 -9.42
CA ALA A 162 32.79 23.17 -7.98
C ALA A 162 32.20 21.82 -7.51
N LEU A 163 31.35 21.20 -8.34
CA LEU A 163 30.78 19.86 -8.09
C LEU A 163 30.54 19.05 -9.38
N SER A 164 30.79 19.62 -10.57
CA SER A 164 30.55 18.90 -11.82
C SER A 164 31.56 17.76 -11.95
N THR A 165 31.08 16.60 -12.40
CA THR A 165 31.98 15.47 -12.67
C THR A 165 32.98 15.90 -13.72
N VAL A 166 34.27 15.85 -13.38
CA VAL A 166 35.34 16.15 -14.34
C VAL A 166 35.07 15.32 -15.60
N PRO A 167 35.06 15.94 -16.79
CA PRO A 167 34.79 15.24 -18.03
C PRO A 167 35.65 13.98 -18.11
N ARG A 168 35.01 12.82 -18.34
CA ARG A 168 35.71 11.55 -18.55
C ARG A 168 36.33 11.55 -19.95
N GLY A 169 37.33 12.41 -20.14
CA GLY A 169 38.15 12.44 -21.34
C GLY A 169 39.24 11.36 -21.28
N HIS A 170 39.68 10.92 -22.46
CA HIS A 170 40.91 10.17 -22.63
C HIS A 170 41.96 11.11 -23.23
N PRO A 171 43.10 11.35 -22.55
CA PRO A 171 43.55 10.75 -21.29
C PRO A 171 42.83 11.31 -20.05
N PRO A 172 42.76 10.53 -18.94
CA PRO A 172 42.22 11.02 -17.68
C PRO A 172 42.98 12.26 -17.19
N PRO A 173 42.28 13.25 -16.63
CA PRO A 173 42.91 14.45 -16.09
C PRO A 173 43.80 14.09 -14.90
N LEU A 174 45.00 14.64 -14.89
CA LEU A 174 46.00 14.39 -13.86
C LEU A 174 45.97 15.50 -12.82
N TYR A 175 45.95 15.11 -11.55
CA TYR A 175 46.14 16.01 -10.42
C TYR A 175 47.63 16.14 -10.14
N TYR A 176 48.14 17.36 -10.15
CA TYR A 176 49.55 17.62 -9.87
C TYR A 176 49.71 18.87 -8.99
N LEU A 177 50.82 18.92 -8.26
CA LEU A 177 51.20 20.06 -7.46
C LEU A 177 52.66 20.41 -7.77
N PRO A 178 52.93 21.52 -8.47
CA PRO A 178 54.29 21.98 -8.72
C PRO A 178 55.05 22.24 -7.42
N ALA A 179 56.36 21.97 -7.40
CA ALA A 179 57.21 22.26 -6.24
C ALA A 179 57.30 23.76 -5.93
N LEU A 180 57.21 24.61 -6.96
CA LEU A 180 57.16 26.07 -6.86
C LEU A 180 55.88 26.56 -7.55
N LEU A 181 54.99 27.18 -6.78
CA LEU A 181 53.74 27.74 -7.28
C LEU A 181 53.95 29.19 -7.70
N THR A 182 53.34 29.59 -8.82
CA THR A 182 53.26 31.00 -9.17
C THR A 182 52.20 31.71 -8.33
N PRO A 183 52.30 33.03 -8.08
CA PRO A 183 51.27 33.76 -7.33
C PRO A 183 49.86 33.60 -7.92
N ALA A 184 49.76 33.51 -9.26
CA ALA A 184 48.51 33.24 -9.96
C ALA A 184 47.94 31.84 -9.66
N GLN A 185 48.81 30.82 -9.56
CA GLN A 185 48.41 29.47 -9.17
C GLN A 185 47.99 29.39 -7.70
N GLU A 186 48.69 30.10 -6.80
CA GLU A 186 48.34 30.14 -5.38
C GLU A 186 46.97 30.78 -5.15
N SER A 187 46.69 31.93 -5.78
CA SER A 187 45.40 32.60 -5.68
C SER A 187 44.29 31.72 -6.26
N TYR A 188 44.56 31.05 -7.38
CA TYR A 188 43.64 30.10 -8.01
C TYR A 188 43.30 28.92 -7.09
N ILE A 189 44.30 28.27 -6.50
CA ILE A 189 44.11 27.16 -5.56
C ILE A 189 43.34 27.64 -4.32
N LYS A 190 43.69 28.79 -3.74
CA LYS A 190 42.96 29.36 -2.58
C LYS A 190 41.49 29.59 -2.91
N ARG A 191 41.19 30.19 -4.07
CA ARG A 191 39.82 30.43 -4.54
C ARG A 191 39.07 29.12 -4.75
N ARG A 192 39.70 28.14 -5.42
CA ARG A 192 39.12 26.81 -5.62
C ARG A 192 38.80 26.12 -4.30
N LYS A 193 39.70 26.14 -3.33
CA LYS A 193 39.44 25.53 -2.01
C LYS A 193 38.22 26.15 -1.34
N ALA A 194 38.12 27.48 -1.35
CA ALA A 194 36.96 28.17 -0.78
C ALA A 194 35.66 27.78 -1.50
N GLN A 195 35.66 27.77 -2.83
CA GLN A 195 34.49 27.40 -3.64
C GLN A 195 34.09 25.93 -3.46
N VAL A 196 35.05 25.00 -3.46
CA VAL A 196 34.79 23.57 -3.27
C VAL A 196 34.26 23.31 -1.86
N LEU A 197 34.84 23.95 -0.83
CA LEU A 197 34.37 23.82 0.54
C LEU A 197 32.94 24.34 0.67
N GLU A 198 32.67 25.55 0.18
CA GLU A 198 31.32 26.14 0.18
C GLU A 198 30.33 25.26 -0.59
N ALA A 199 30.71 24.75 -1.77
CA ALA A 199 29.83 23.92 -2.58
C ALA A 199 29.54 22.57 -1.91
N VAL A 200 30.55 21.92 -1.32
CA VAL A 200 30.40 20.67 -0.55
C VAL A 200 29.50 20.87 0.66
N ASP A 201 29.67 21.96 1.39
CA ASP A 201 28.83 22.25 2.56
C ASP A 201 27.38 22.51 2.14
N LYS A 202 27.15 23.28 1.07
CA LYS A 202 25.82 23.47 0.48
C LYS A 202 25.20 22.14 0.07
N GLU A 203 25.91 21.31 -0.70
CA GLU A 203 25.46 19.98 -1.14
C GLU A 203 25.09 19.09 0.06
N TYR A 204 25.89 19.15 1.12
CA TYR A 204 25.66 18.38 2.34
C TYR A 204 24.43 18.88 3.11
N THR A 205 24.22 20.19 3.22
CA THR A 205 23.02 20.74 3.85
C THR A 205 21.74 20.36 3.10
N THR A 206 21.74 20.45 1.77
CA THR A 206 20.61 20.00 0.95
C THR A 206 20.36 18.50 1.11
N PHE A 207 21.43 17.69 1.21
CA PHE A 207 21.29 16.26 1.46
C PHE A 207 20.74 15.95 2.85
N LEU A 208 21.08 16.72 3.89
CA LEU A 208 20.50 16.52 5.23
C LEU A 208 19.00 16.77 5.23
N GLU A 209 18.53 17.78 4.50
CA GLU A 209 17.11 18.04 4.29
C GLU A 209 16.45 16.85 3.57
N GLU A 210 16.98 16.44 2.42
CA GLU A 210 16.50 15.26 1.68
C GLU A 210 16.48 13.99 2.55
N ARG A 211 17.51 13.79 3.38
CA ARG A 211 17.62 12.66 4.30
C ARG A 211 16.52 12.70 5.35
N SER A 212 16.25 13.86 5.93
CA SER A 212 15.18 14.00 6.92
C SER A 212 13.81 13.69 6.32
N VAL A 213 13.54 14.19 5.11
CA VAL A 213 12.31 13.90 4.36
C VAL A 213 12.24 12.40 4.02
N GLY A 214 13.32 11.82 3.49
CA GLY A 214 13.38 10.41 3.15
C GLY A 214 13.15 9.49 4.35
N ILE A 215 13.69 9.82 5.53
CA ILE A 215 13.44 9.08 6.77
C ILE A 215 11.95 9.15 7.14
N THR A 216 11.33 10.33 7.07
CA THR A 216 9.89 10.44 7.38
C THR A 216 9.02 9.64 6.41
N GLU A 217 9.33 9.65 5.11
CA GLU A 217 8.63 8.83 4.11
C GLU A 217 8.79 7.33 4.37
N ILE A 218 10.00 6.88 4.73
CA ILE A 218 10.26 5.48 5.07
C ILE A 218 9.46 5.06 6.31
N LEU A 219 9.41 5.92 7.33
CA LEU A 219 8.62 5.68 8.55
C LEU A 219 7.13 5.60 8.24
N ASP A 220 6.60 6.49 7.38
CA ASP A 220 5.21 6.49 6.97
C ASP A 220 4.85 5.22 6.20
N LEU A 221 5.71 4.76 5.27
CA LEU A 221 5.53 3.49 4.56
C LEU A 221 5.55 2.30 5.52
N ARG A 222 6.49 2.26 6.46
CA ARG A 222 6.55 1.18 7.47
C ARG A 222 5.33 1.18 8.37
N LYS A 223 4.83 2.36 8.75
CA LYS A 223 3.60 2.50 9.53
C LYS A 223 2.39 2.01 8.75
N ALA A 224 2.27 2.35 7.47
CA ALA A 224 1.19 1.87 6.60
C ALA A 224 1.20 0.34 6.46
N VAL A 225 2.39 -0.25 6.26
CA VAL A 225 2.57 -1.71 6.23
C VAL A 225 2.16 -2.33 7.57
N ALA A 226 2.63 -1.79 8.70
CA ALA A 226 2.28 -2.30 10.02
C ALA A 226 0.78 -2.21 10.32
N GLU A 227 0.11 -1.13 9.90
CA GLU A 227 -1.34 -0.98 10.03
C GLU A 227 -2.10 -1.99 9.16
N GLN A 228 -1.68 -2.19 7.92
CA GLN A 228 -2.30 -3.18 7.03
C GLN A 228 -2.09 -4.62 7.54
N GLU A 229 -0.90 -4.95 8.04
CA GLU A 229 -0.61 -6.25 8.65
C GLU A 229 -1.42 -6.47 9.93
N ALA A 230 -1.57 -5.44 10.78
CA ALA A 230 -2.42 -5.51 11.96
C ALA A 230 -3.90 -5.72 11.61
N ARG A 231 -4.42 -4.99 10.61
CA ARG A 231 -5.79 -5.17 10.11
C ARG A 231 -6.00 -6.58 9.53
N LYS A 232 -5.03 -7.09 8.76
CA LYS A 232 -5.08 -8.46 8.23
C LYS A 232 -5.10 -9.49 9.36
N LYS A 233 -4.28 -9.30 10.40
CA LYS A 233 -4.25 -10.19 11.56
C LYS A 233 -5.58 -10.19 12.31
N THR A 234 -6.22 -9.04 12.50
CA THR A 234 -7.55 -8.97 13.12
C THR A 234 -8.62 -9.62 12.24
N GLU A 235 -8.60 -9.41 10.92
CA GLU A 235 -9.53 -10.07 9.99
C GLU A 235 -9.35 -11.60 10.01
N GLN A 236 -8.11 -12.10 10.08
CA GLN A 236 -7.83 -13.54 10.19
C GLN A 236 -8.37 -14.13 11.49
N MET A 237 -8.14 -13.47 12.63
CA MET A 237 -8.66 -13.91 13.94
C MET A 237 -10.20 -13.94 13.97
N GLU A 238 -10.87 -12.98 13.33
CA GLU A 238 -12.33 -12.98 13.22
C GLU A 238 -12.84 -14.15 12.37
N VAL A 239 -12.15 -14.49 11.28
CA VAL A 239 -12.50 -15.63 10.41
C VAL A 239 -12.30 -16.95 11.14
N GLU A 240 -11.17 -17.13 11.84
CA GLU A 240 -10.90 -18.32 12.64
C GLU A 240 -11.96 -18.50 13.72
N LYS A 241 -12.30 -17.45 14.46
CA LYS A 241 -13.35 -17.49 15.47
C LYS A 241 -14.73 -17.83 14.90
N ALA A 242 -15.09 -17.26 13.74
CA ALA A 242 -16.36 -17.58 13.08
C ALA A 242 -16.41 -19.05 12.59
N SER A 243 -15.27 -19.61 12.17
CA SER A 243 -15.18 -21.01 11.77
C SER A 243 -15.33 -21.99 12.96
N GLU A 244 -14.77 -21.65 14.12
CA GLU A 244 -14.93 -22.45 15.34
C GLU A 244 -16.37 -22.45 15.89
N GLU A 245 -17.11 -21.35 15.70
CA GLU A 245 -18.53 -21.27 16.09
C GLU A 245 -19.43 -22.09 15.14
N GLU A 246 -19.17 -22.10 13.83
CA GLU A 246 -19.94 -22.93 12.87
C GLU A 246 -19.75 -24.45 13.08
N ASP A 247 -18.56 -24.90 13.51
CA ASP A 247 -18.31 -26.32 13.79
C ASP A 247 -18.91 -26.79 15.12
N LYS A 248 -19.06 -25.91 16.11
CA LYS A 248 -19.74 -26.24 17.38
C LYS A 248 -21.26 -26.40 17.23
N GLU A 249 -21.90 -25.69 16.30
CA GLU A 249 -23.34 -25.86 16.04
C GLU A 249 -23.68 -27.15 15.29
N LYS A 250 -22.77 -27.70 14.48
CA LYS A 250 -23.02 -28.96 13.74
C LYS A 250 -22.82 -30.22 14.57
N HIS A 251 -22.12 -30.14 15.70
CA HIS A 251 -21.80 -31.31 16.52
C HIS A 251 -22.86 -31.68 17.57
N ASN A 252 -23.97 -30.93 17.67
CA ASN A 252 -24.99 -31.13 18.73
C ASN A 252 -26.27 -31.88 18.28
N ASP A 253 -26.31 -32.47 17.09
CA ASP A 253 -27.50 -33.20 16.57
C ASP A 253 -27.17 -34.61 16.02
N GLY A 254 -26.28 -35.34 16.70
CA GLY A 254 -25.83 -36.63 16.21
C GLY A 254 -25.15 -37.50 17.26
N GLU A 255 -25.80 -37.72 18.40
CA GLU A 255 -25.43 -38.81 19.31
C GLU A 255 -25.84 -40.15 18.66
N THR A 256 -25.00 -40.68 17.76
CA THR A 256 -25.09 -42.07 17.32
C THR A 256 -23.75 -42.76 17.49
N LYS A 257 -23.80 -43.79 18.33
CA LYS A 257 -22.77 -44.77 18.71
C LYS A 257 -21.95 -45.34 17.53
N GLN A 258 -20.70 -45.65 17.88
CA GLN A 258 -19.79 -46.67 17.29
C GLN A 258 -19.29 -46.34 15.86
N SER A 259 -17.98 -46.36 15.58
CA SER A 259 -17.08 -47.49 15.80
C SER A 259 -15.62 -47.08 16.00
N LYS A 260 -14.95 -47.81 16.90
CA LYS A 260 -13.50 -47.89 16.98
C LYS A 260 -12.97 -48.70 15.78
N SER A 261 -12.06 -48.12 15.02
CA SER A 261 -11.02 -48.80 14.25
C SER A 261 -9.80 -47.87 14.32
N ALA A 262 -8.85 -48.12 15.23
CA ALA A 262 -7.77 -49.08 15.08
C ALA A 262 -6.93 -48.79 13.83
N ASP A 263 -5.81 -48.12 14.09
CA ASP A 263 -4.47 -48.54 13.63
C ASP A 263 -4.07 -48.21 12.18
N VAL A 264 -3.43 -47.05 12.00
CA VAL A 264 -2.21 -46.88 11.17
C VAL A 264 -1.41 -45.70 11.76
N GLU A 265 -0.47 -46.05 12.63
CA GLU A 265 0.64 -45.22 13.09
C GLU A 265 1.74 -45.27 12.00
N MET A 266 1.97 -44.16 11.30
CA MET A 266 3.14 -44.00 10.42
C MET A 266 4.17 -43.17 11.17
N ASP A 267 5.05 -43.86 11.88
CA ASP A 267 6.32 -43.33 12.37
C ASP A 267 7.14 -42.85 11.17
N VAL A 268 7.33 -41.53 11.07
CA VAL A 268 8.37 -40.94 10.21
C VAL A 268 9.44 -40.42 11.15
N ASP A 269 10.55 -41.15 11.18
CA ASP A 269 11.81 -40.75 11.80
C ASP A 269 12.21 -39.36 11.29
N ASP A 270 12.06 -38.34 12.14
CA ASP A 270 12.88 -37.12 12.08
C ASP A 270 13.59 -36.99 13.42
N GLN A 271 14.68 -37.76 13.53
CA GLN A 271 15.82 -37.41 14.38
C GLN A 271 16.34 -36.06 13.91
N ASP A 272 16.16 -35.03 14.73
CA ASP A 272 17.27 -34.18 15.17
C ASP A 272 16.90 -33.41 16.44
N SER A 273 17.23 -34.07 17.56
CA SER A 273 17.63 -33.47 18.83
C SER A 273 18.67 -32.38 18.56
N ALA A 274 18.61 -31.16 19.10
CA ALA A 274 18.80 -30.72 20.49
C ALA A 274 19.23 -29.25 20.33
N THR A 275 18.89 -28.23 21.11
CA THR A 275 18.77 -28.03 22.56
C THR A 275 18.08 -26.67 22.74
N LEU A 276 17.00 -26.54 23.52
CA LEU A 276 17.03 -26.08 24.93
C LEU A 276 17.98 -24.89 25.16
N GLY A 277 17.54 -23.73 25.65
CA GLY A 277 16.56 -23.62 26.73
C GLY A 277 15.96 -22.24 26.96
N THR A 278 14.78 -22.35 27.55
CA THR A 278 13.94 -21.44 28.32
C THR A 278 14.71 -20.77 29.46
N ALA A 279 14.48 -19.46 29.70
CA ALA A 279 13.96 -18.95 30.98
C ALA A 279 13.98 -17.42 31.03
N GLU A 280 12.81 -16.88 31.35
CA GLU A 280 12.57 -15.50 31.75
C GLU A 280 13.47 -15.05 32.91
N SER A 281 13.96 -13.82 32.83
CA SER A 281 14.12 -12.97 34.02
C SER A 281 14.00 -11.49 33.66
N LYS A 282 13.37 -10.77 34.59
CA LYS A 282 12.93 -9.38 34.58
C LYS A 282 14.06 -8.34 34.43
N GLU A 283 13.66 -7.22 33.84
CA GLU A 283 14.03 -5.82 34.13
C GLU A 283 15.28 -5.54 34.99
N ALA A 284 16.28 -4.88 34.40
CA ALA A 284 16.91 -3.67 34.93
C ALA A 284 17.76 -3.00 33.84
N GLU A 285 17.68 -1.67 33.78
CA GLU A 285 18.55 -0.75 33.05
C GLU A 285 20.04 -0.98 33.40
N GLU A 286 20.95 -0.91 32.42
CA GLU A 286 22.14 -0.03 32.45
C GLU A 286 22.97 -0.13 31.16
N GLU A 287 23.58 1.00 30.80
CA GLU A 287 24.59 1.19 29.75
C GLU A 287 25.76 0.19 29.86
N LEU A 288 26.32 -0.28 28.73
CA LEU A 288 27.64 0.17 28.23
C LEU A 288 28.16 -0.66 27.04
N GLU A 289 28.93 0.07 26.23
CA GLU A 289 29.70 -0.25 25.04
C GLU A 289 30.48 -1.59 24.94
N LYS A 290 30.77 -1.94 23.67
CA LYS A 290 31.91 -2.72 23.12
C LYS A 290 31.87 -4.25 23.19
N LYS A 291 31.60 -4.87 22.04
CA LYS A 291 32.64 -5.50 21.19
C LYS A 291 32.07 -5.94 19.85
N GLU A 292 32.70 -5.46 18.78
CA GLU A 292 32.53 -5.92 17.42
C GLU A 292 33.06 -7.36 17.29
N GLU A 293 32.19 -8.28 16.87
CA GLU A 293 32.54 -9.62 16.42
C GLU A 293 32.31 -9.66 14.90
N PRO A 294 33.34 -9.88 14.06
CA PRO A 294 33.18 -9.92 12.62
C PRO A 294 32.60 -11.28 12.20
N THR A 295 31.37 -11.28 11.73
CA THR A 295 30.78 -12.43 11.03
C THR A 295 31.50 -12.69 9.70
N PRO A 296 31.97 -13.91 9.42
CA PRO A 296 32.59 -14.25 8.14
C PRO A 296 31.54 -14.21 7.02
N ILE A 297 31.84 -13.42 5.98
CA ILE A 297 31.07 -13.34 4.74
C ILE A 297 31.23 -14.69 4.00
N PRO A 298 30.15 -15.43 3.70
CA PRO A 298 30.23 -16.60 2.83
C PRO A 298 30.59 -16.16 1.42
N ALA A 299 31.67 -16.76 0.89
CA ALA A 299 32.08 -16.61 -0.50
C ALA A 299 31.15 -17.46 -1.38
N ASP A 300 30.20 -16.81 -2.06
CA ASP A 300 29.47 -17.41 -3.17
C ASP A 300 30.43 -17.51 -4.37
N GLY A 301 30.84 -18.75 -4.62
CA GLY A 301 31.67 -19.14 -5.75
C GLY A 301 30.84 -19.41 -7.02
N ASP A 302 31.54 -19.24 -8.14
CA ASP A 302 31.39 -20.00 -9.38
C ASP A 302 30.05 -19.89 -10.13
N ASP A 303 29.82 -18.72 -10.74
CA ASP A 303 29.08 -18.66 -12.02
C ASP A 303 30.07 -18.95 -13.17
N ALA A 304 30.33 -20.25 -13.37
CA ALA A 304 31.18 -20.77 -14.43
C ALA A 304 30.49 -20.63 -15.80
N VAL A 305 30.99 -19.72 -16.62
CA VAL A 305 30.58 -19.58 -18.02
C VAL A 305 31.21 -20.72 -18.84
N GLU A 306 30.40 -21.68 -19.27
CA GLU A 306 30.77 -22.64 -20.31
C GLU A 306 30.96 -21.92 -21.65
N TYR A 307 32.09 -22.19 -22.32
CA TYR A 307 32.40 -21.75 -23.68
C TYR A 307 31.92 -22.75 -24.72
#